data_AF-A0A212JMN3-F1
#
_entry.id   AF-A0A212JMN3-F1
#
_cell.length_a   1.000
_cell.length_b   1.000
_cell.length_c   1.000
_cell.angle_alpha   90.00
_cell.angle_beta   90.00
_cell.angle_gamma   90.00
#
_symmetry.space_group_name_H-M   'P 1'
#
loop_
_entity.id
_entity.type
_entity.pdbx_description
1 polymer ?
#
loop_
_entity_poly.entity_id
_entity_poly.type
_entity_poly.pdbx_seq_one_letter_code
_entity_poly.pdbx_strand_id
1 'polypeptide(L)'
;MNEWSLLIFTLALQVAVGGVVALALVDRLGSGRAGSRELGLFAVIAVAGSVFSLTHLGDMAGAYRALLHVSSSWLSREALLVVAFASLTVLAALFARKGNMTAILLPLAAIAGILLVFVSARVYAGTVVPKWTSSCPYADFFAAALLTGPFLVGCWRHDDPSDLRILRVLFGLGAVLFILNAGFFGGGVREPIAVARFLLAALGLVAGFRVLFGGASLPGVAAAGVVLLVLGEGVGRYMFFTL
;
A
#
# COMPACT_ATOMS: atom_id res chain seq x y z
N MET A 1 -20.57 -9.68 6.42
CA MET A 1 -19.32 -8.89 6.41
C MET A 1 -19.37 -7.99 5.19
N ASN A 2 -19.06 -6.70 5.30
CA ASN A 2 -19.02 -5.82 4.13
C ASN A 2 -17.65 -5.96 3.47
N GLU A 3 -17.53 -6.86 2.51
CA GLU A 3 -16.26 -7.17 1.82
C GLU A 3 -15.64 -5.92 1.17
N TRP A 4 -16.47 -4.96 0.75
CA TRP A 4 -16.04 -3.66 0.23
C TRP A 4 -15.29 -2.83 1.26
N SER A 5 -15.69 -2.86 2.53
CA SER A 5 -15.01 -2.12 3.59
C SER A 5 -13.58 -2.65 3.81
N LEU A 6 -13.40 -3.97 3.82
CA LEU A 6 -12.08 -4.62 3.97
C LEU A 6 -11.20 -4.37 2.74
N LEU A 7 -11.78 -4.42 1.55
CA LEU A 7 -11.10 -4.09 0.29
C LEU A 7 -10.54 -2.66 0.32
N ILE A 8 -11.39 -1.68 0.61
CA ILE A 8 -11.00 -0.27 0.62
C ILE A 8 -9.98 -0.01 1.73
N PHE A 9 -10.21 -0.56 2.92
CA PHE A 9 -9.29 -0.48 4.06
C PHE A 9 -7.88 -0.97 3.70
N THR A 10 -7.77 -2.21 3.24
CA THR A 10 -6.47 -2.85 2.98
C THR A 10 -5.73 -2.18 1.83
N LEU A 11 -6.43 -1.86 0.74
CA LEU A 11 -5.81 -1.21 -0.42
C LEU A 11 -5.35 0.22 -0.10
N ALA A 12 -6.18 1.02 0.58
CA ALA A 12 -5.81 2.37 0.97
C ALA A 12 -4.56 2.39 1.86
N LEU A 13 -4.50 1.49 2.86
CA LEU A 13 -3.32 1.39 3.71
C LEU A 13 -2.08 0.93 2.94
N GLN A 14 -2.19 0.00 2.00
CA GLN A 14 -1.04 -0.42 1.18
C GLN A 14 -0.51 0.72 0.31
N VAL A 15 -1.40 1.50 -0.32
CA VAL A 15 -1.03 2.69 -1.08
C VAL A 15 -0.29 3.70 -0.17
N ALA A 16 -0.84 3.98 1.01
CA ALA A 16 -0.22 4.89 1.96
C ALA A 16 1.14 4.39 2.47
N VAL A 17 1.23 3.11 2.87
CA VAL A 17 2.46 2.50 3.36
C VAL A 17 3.55 2.54 2.29
N GLY A 18 3.24 2.10 1.07
CA GLY A 18 4.20 2.13 -0.03
C GLY A 18 4.74 3.52 -0.31
N GLY A 19 3.86 4.53 -0.26
CA GLY A 19 4.22 5.93 -0.43
C GLY A 19 5.12 6.47 0.68
N VAL A 20 4.77 6.19 1.94
CA VAL A 20 5.56 6.60 3.11
C VAL A 20 6.93 5.92 3.12
N VAL A 21 7.00 4.63 2.78
CA VAL A 21 8.28 3.90 2.65
C VAL A 21 9.13 4.50 1.53
N ALA A 22 8.54 4.77 0.37
CA ALA A 22 9.23 5.40 -0.75
C ALA A 22 9.77 6.80 -0.37
N LEU A 23 8.95 7.64 0.25
CA LEU A 23 9.37 8.96 0.73
C LEU A 23 10.46 8.88 1.80
N ALA A 24 10.36 7.93 2.74
CA ALA A 24 11.37 7.76 3.79
C ALA A 24 12.73 7.37 3.20
N LEU A 25 12.76 6.51 2.19
CA LEU A 25 14.00 6.12 1.52
C LEU A 25 14.56 7.24 0.65
N VAL A 26 13.70 7.95 -0.09
CA VAL A 26 14.09 9.14 -0.87
C VAL A 26 14.66 10.24 0.04
N ASP A 27 14.02 10.53 1.17
CA ASP A 27 14.46 11.53 2.16
C ASP A 27 15.85 11.20 2.73
N ARG A 28 16.16 9.91 2.90
CA ARG A 28 17.41 9.44 3.52
C ARG A 28 18.55 9.17 2.53
N LEU A 29 18.24 8.74 1.31
CA LEU A 29 19.23 8.22 0.35
C LEU A 29 19.23 8.96 -1.00
N GLY A 30 18.28 9.86 -1.22
CA GLY A 30 18.09 10.59 -2.48
C GLY A 30 18.34 12.10 -2.35
N SER A 31 17.55 12.87 -3.09
CA SER A 31 17.79 14.27 -3.43
C SER A 31 17.39 15.29 -2.37
N GLY A 32 16.56 14.90 -1.39
CA GLY A 32 16.14 15.83 -0.36
C GLY A 32 14.85 15.45 0.35
N ARG A 33 14.42 16.37 1.21
CA ARG A 33 13.41 16.09 2.23
C ARG A 33 12.05 15.71 1.64
N ALA A 34 11.35 14.81 2.33
CA ALA A 34 9.97 14.49 2.02
C ALA A 34 9.10 15.76 2.08
N GLY A 35 8.36 16.03 1.00
CA GLY A 35 7.56 17.24 0.91
C GLY A 35 6.25 17.14 1.70
N SER A 36 5.78 18.29 2.20
CA SER A 36 4.55 18.37 3.01
C SER A 36 3.29 17.96 2.24
N ARG A 37 3.30 18.11 0.91
CA ARG A 37 2.16 17.77 0.04
C ARG A 37 2.03 16.26 -0.11
N GLU A 38 3.13 15.58 -0.39
CA GLU A 38 3.19 14.13 -0.58
C GLU A 38 2.83 13.41 0.72
N LEU A 39 3.43 13.83 1.85
CA LEU A 39 3.10 13.30 3.18
C LEU A 39 1.65 13.58 3.57
N GLY A 40 1.13 14.77 3.27
CA GLY A 40 -0.27 15.13 3.52
C GLY A 40 -1.25 14.21 2.78
N LEU A 41 -0.97 13.88 1.52
CA LEU A 41 -1.78 12.94 0.76
C LEU A 41 -1.77 11.53 1.37
N PHE A 42 -0.60 10.98 1.69
CA PHE A 42 -0.53 9.65 2.30
C PHE A 42 -1.14 9.60 3.70
N ALA A 43 -1.06 10.70 4.47
CA ALA A 43 -1.78 10.83 5.74
C ALA A 43 -3.30 10.76 5.54
N VAL A 44 -3.85 11.48 4.56
CA VAL A 44 -5.28 11.44 4.24
C VAL A 44 -5.70 10.03 3.82
N ILE A 45 -4.94 9.37 2.94
CA ILE A 45 -5.23 8.00 2.50
C ILE A 45 -5.17 7.03 3.68
N ALA A 46 -4.16 7.14 4.55
CA ALA A 46 -4.03 6.28 5.74
C ALA A 46 -5.20 6.45 6.71
N VAL A 47 -5.62 7.69 6.98
CA VAL A 47 -6.77 7.98 7.83
C VAL A 47 -8.06 7.48 7.19
N ALA A 48 -8.26 7.71 5.89
CA ALA A 48 -9.44 7.24 5.17
C ALA A 48 -9.53 5.70 5.22
N GLY A 49 -8.45 4.99 4.93
CA GLY A 49 -8.38 3.53 5.06
C GLY A 49 -8.72 3.07 6.49
N SER A 50 -8.13 3.72 7.49
CA SER A 50 -8.41 3.42 8.91
C SER A 50 -9.88 3.61 9.28
N VAL A 51 -10.57 4.62 8.73
CA VAL A 51 -12.02 4.82 8.95
C VAL A 51 -12.83 3.70 8.31
N PHE A 52 -12.48 3.25 7.10
CA PHE A 52 -13.14 2.09 6.48
C PHE A 52 -12.96 0.80 7.30
N SER A 53 -11.85 0.67 8.04
CA SER A 53 -11.69 -0.45 9.00
C SER A 53 -12.78 -0.45 10.09
N LEU A 54 -13.35 0.70 10.45
CA LEU A 54 -14.40 0.75 11.46
C LEU A 54 -15.76 0.32 10.91
N THR A 55 -15.99 0.54 9.61
CA THR A 55 -17.28 0.26 8.96
C THR A 55 -17.63 -1.22 8.84
N HIS A 56 -16.66 -2.11 9.04
CA HIS A 56 -16.91 -3.55 9.07
C HIS A 56 -17.02 -4.13 10.49
N LEU A 57 -16.80 -3.31 11.53
CA LEU A 57 -17.01 -3.70 12.92
C LEU A 57 -18.52 -3.73 13.23
N GLY A 58 -18.98 -4.79 13.88
CA GLY A 58 -20.36 -4.87 14.37
C GLY A 58 -20.67 -3.89 15.50
N ASP A 59 -19.64 -3.45 16.25
CA ASP A 59 -19.72 -2.45 17.31
C ASP A 59 -18.59 -1.43 17.12
N MET A 60 -18.89 -0.29 16.49
CA MET A 60 -17.93 0.79 16.26
C MET A 60 -17.47 1.44 17.58
N ALA A 61 -18.37 1.61 18.55
CA ALA A 61 -18.05 2.23 19.85
C ALA A 61 -17.13 1.33 20.68
N GLY A 62 -17.25 0.02 20.50
CA GLY A 62 -16.38 -1.01 21.07
C GLY A 62 -15.06 -1.24 20.35
N ALA A 63 -14.69 -0.45 19.33
CA ALA A 63 -13.48 -0.69 18.53
C ALA A 63 -12.19 -0.76 19.37
N TYR A 64 -12.12 -0.03 20.49
CA TYR A 64 -10.99 -0.09 21.42
C TYR A 64 -10.75 -1.51 21.98
N ARG A 65 -11.79 -2.35 22.07
CA ARG A 65 -11.67 -3.74 22.53
C ARG A 65 -10.79 -4.58 21.62
N ALA A 66 -10.66 -4.19 20.34
CA ALA A 66 -9.73 -4.83 19.42
C ALA A 66 -8.27 -4.70 19.88
N LEU A 67 -7.94 -3.79 20.81
CA LEU A 67 -6.59 -3.61 21.36
C LEU A 67 -6.33 -4.44 22.63
N LEU A 68 -7.32 -5.16 23.17
CA LEU A 68 -7.17 -5.85 24.45
C LEU A 68 -6.40 -7.19 24.35
N HIS A 69 -6.17 -7.69 23.14
CA HIS A 69 -5.61 -9.02 22.89
C HIS A 69 -4.38 -9.01 21.96
N VAL A 70 -3.54 -7.97 22.05
CA VAL A 70 -2.37 -7.78 21.15
C VAL A 70 -1.37 -8.95 21.24
N SER A 71 -1.26 -9.58 22.42
CA SER A 71 -0.36 -10.71 22.62
C SER A 71 -0.80 -11.97 21.88
N SER A 72 -2.11 -12.23 21.76
CA SER A 72 -2.66 -13.49 21.24
C SER A 72 -3.29 -13.38 19.85
N SER A 73 -3.72 -12.20 19.42
CA SER A 73 -4.49 -12.02 18.18
C SER A 73 -3.75 -11.18 17.13
N TRP A 74 -3.60 -11.73 15.92
CA TRP A 74 -3.07 -11.00 14.77
C TRP A 74 -3.94 -9.81 14.38
N LEU A 75 -5.26 -9.94 14.48
CA LEU A 75 -6.21 -8.85 14.22
C LEU A 75 -6.01 -7.70 15.21
N SER A 76 -5.70 -8.01 16.48
CA SER A 76 -5.41 -7.00 17.49
C SER A 76 -4.10 -6.24 17.21
N ARG A 77 -3.08 -6.97 16.74
CA ARG A 77 -1.81 -6.37 16.29
C ARG A 77 -2.00 -5.49 15.06
N GLU A 78 -2.86 -5.91 14.12
CA GLU A 78 -3.21 -5.12 12.94
C GLU A 78 -3.85 -3.80 13.37
N ALA A 79 -4.90 -3.83 14.20
CA ALA A 79 -5.57 -2.64 14.70
C ALA A 79 -4.59 -1.65 15.39
N LEU A 80 -3.67 -2.16 16.21
CA LEU A 80 -2.64 -1.35 16.84
C LEU A 80 -1.71 -0.68 15.80
N LEU A 81 -1.24 -1.45 14.82
CA LEU A 81 -0.34 -0.95 13.78
C LEU A 81 -1.02 0.01 12.81
N VAL A 82 -2.31 -0.14 12.54
CA VAL A 82 -3.12 0.82 11.78
C VAL A 82 -3.09 2.19 12.47
N VAL A 83 -3.42 2.22 13.76
CA VAL A 83 -3.42 3.45 14.56
C VAL A 83 -2.02 4.06 14.62
N ALA A 84 -0.99 3.24 14.88
CA ALA A 84 0.40 3.70 14.95
C ALA A 84 0.87 4.29 13.62
N PHE A 85 0.67 3.58 12.50
CA PHE A 85 1.07 4.02 11.16
C PHE A 85 0.34 5.30 10.75
N ALA A 86 -0.98 5.38 10.91
CA ALA A 86 -1.76 6.56 10.55
C ALA A 86 -1.33 7.77 11.38
N SER A 87 -1.17 7.61 12.70
CA SER A 87 -0.77 8.69 13.61
C SER A 87 0.64 9.20 13.29
N LEU A 88 1.62 8.30 13.09
CA LEU A 88 2.98 8.68 12.74
C LEU A 88 3.04 9.41 11.39
N THR A 89 2.29 8.93 10.39
CA THR A 89 2.21 9.59 9.07
C THR A 89 1.58 10.98 9.16
N VAL A 90 0.49 11.14 9.92
CA VAL A 90 -0.14 12.45 10.17
C VAL A 90 0.83 13.40 10.88
N LEU A 91 1.51 12.95 11.94
CA LEU A 91 2.50 13.76 12.64
C LEU A 91 3.65 14.14 11.71
N ALA A 92 4.17 13.20 10.91
CA ALA A 92 5.23 13.48 9.93
C ALA A 92 4.81 14.58 8.93
N ALA A 93 3.55 14.54 8.46
CA ALA A 93 2.97 15.54 7.57
C ALA A 93 2.83 16.92 8.26
N LEU A 94 2.31 16.97 9.49
CA LEU A 94 2.16 18.22 10.27
C LEU A 94 3.50 18.91 10.54
N PHE A 95 4.54 18.12 10.81
CA PHE A 95 5.87 18.63 11.09
C PHE A 95 6.78 18.78 9.86
N ALA A 96 6.31 18.42 8.65
CA ALA A 96 7.11 18.43 7.43
C ALA A 96 7.79 19.77 7.15
N ARG A 97 7.13 20.89 7.50
CA ARG A 97 7.68 22.25 7.34
C ARG A 97 8.71 22.64 8.42
N LYS A 98 8.70 21.95 9.56
CA LYS A 98 9.60 22.21 10.70
C LYS A 98 10.85 21.32 10.69
N GLY A 99 10.94 20.35 9.77
CA GLY A 99 12.15 19.59 9.41
C GLY A 99 12.66 18.60 10.47
N ASN A 100 12.91 19.05 11.70
CA ASN A 100 13.60 18.27 12.72
C ASN A 100 12.79 17.05 13.20
N MET A 101 11.47 17.21 13.38
CA MET A 101 10.62 16.10 13.84
C MET A 101 10.37 15.07 12.73
N THR A 102 10.22 15.53 11.48
CA THR A 102 9.93 14.66 10.33
C THR A 102 11.06 13.68 10.05
N ALA A 103 12.32 14.08 10.26
CA ALA A 103 13.48 13.20 10.13
C ALA A 103 13.42 11.96 11.06
N ILE A 104 12.67 12.04 12.16
CA ILE A 104 12.46 10.93 13.12
C ILE A 104 11.13 10.23 12.83
N LEU A 105 10.05 11.00 12.65
CA LEU A 105 8.69 10.47 12.48
C LEU A 105 8.54 9.66 11.19
N LEU A 106 9.16 10.10 10.08
CA LEU A 106 9.01 9.47 8.78
C LEU A 106 9.61 8.05 8.74
N PRO A 107 10.86 7.80 9.19
CA PRO A 107 11.36 6.43 9.32
C PRO A 107 10.53 5.56 10.26
N LEU A 108 10.05 6.10 11.38
CA LEU A 108 9.17 5.35 12.30
C LEU A 108 7.84 4.97 11.63
N ALA A 109 7.25 5.88 10.87
CA ALA A 109 6.04 5.62 10.08
C ALA A 109 6.30 4.53 9.03
N ALA A 110 7.43 4.59 8.33
CA ALA A 110 7.80 3.57 7.34
C ALA A 110 7.97 2.18 7.97
N ILE A 111 8.66 2.08 9.11
CA ILE A 111 8.82 0.81 9.85
C ILE A 111 7.47 0.28 10.32
N ALA A 112 6.63 1.13 10.93
CA ALA A 112 5.29 0.76 11.36
C ALA A 112 4.43 0.29 10.19
N GLY A 113 4.53 0.95 9.03
CA GLY A 113 3.84 0.57 7.81
C GLY A 113 4.26 -0.78 7.25
N ILE A 114 5.56 -1.08 7.21
CA ILE A 114 6.07 -2.40 6.78
C ILE A 114 5.54 -3.49 7.70
N LEU A 115 5.61 -3.28 9.02
CA LEU A 115 5.06 -4.20 10.01
C LEU A 115 3.53 -4.35 9.85
N LEU A 116 2.82 -3.27 9.55
CA LEU A 116 1.38 -3.29 9.30
C LEU A 116 1.03 -4.18 8.11
N VAL A 117 1.71 -4.03 6.98
CA VAL A 117 1.49 -4.88 5.79
C VAL A 117 1.77 -6.35 6.10
N PHE A 118 2.84 -6.64 6.84
CA PHE A 118 3.15 -8.00 7.28
C PHE A 118 2.06 -8.59 8.18
N VAL A 119 1.63 -7.86 9.21
CA VAL A 119 0.60 -8.33 10.15
C VAL A 119 -0.75 -8.50 9.43
N SER A 120 -1.11 -7.56 8.55
CA SER A 120 -2.34 -7.64 7.74
C SER A 120 -2.34 -8.91 6.89
N ALA A 121 -1.22 -9.24 6.24
CA ALA A 121 -1.07 -10.50 5.49
C ALA A 121 -1.16 -11.73 6.41
N ARG A 122 -0.59 -11.67 7.62
CA ARG A 122 -0.61 -12.76 8.62
C ARG A 122 -2.00 -13.08 9.14
N VAL A 123 -2.92 -12.11 9.18
CA VAL A 123 -4.34 -12.35 9.55
C VAL A 123 -4.96 -13.41 8.62
N TYR A 124 -4.57 -13.41 7.34
CA TYR A 124 -5.09 -14.35 6.34
C TYR A 124 -4.20 -15.59 6.17
N ALA A 125 -2.88 -15.41 6.25
CA ALA A 125 -1.93 -16.51 6.11
C ALA A 125 -2.04 -17.45 7.32
N GLY A 126 -2.56 -18.67 7.10
CA GLY A 126 -2.78 -19.67 8.14
C GLY A 126 -4.25 -19.90 8.52
N THR A 127 -5.19 -19.31 7.77
CA THR A 127 -6.59 -19.74 7.82
C THR A 127 -6.80 -21.04 7.03
N VAL A 128 -7.99 -21.63 7.16
CA VAL A 128 -8.38 -22.86 6.46
C VAL A 128 -8.68 -22.65 4.97
N VAL A 129 -8.69 -21.41 4.48
CA VAL A 129 -8.95 -21.11 3.06
C VAL A 129 -7.78 -21.65 2.24
N PRO A 130 -7.96 -22.69 1.40
CA PRO A 130 -6.84 -23.38 0.73
C PRO A 130 -6.01 -22.44 -0.16
N LYS A 131 -6.65 -21.39 -0.65
CA LYS A 131 -6.03 -20.38 -1.48
C LYS A 131 -5.11 -19.43 -0.67
N TRP A 132 -5.34 -19.22 0.62
CA TRP A 132 -4.43 -18.41 1.44
C TRP A 132 -3.27 -19.25 1.98
N THR A 133 -2.52 -19.88 1.05
CA THR A 133 -1.27 -20.58 1.38
C THR A 133 -0.28 -19.63 2.05
N SER A 134 0.60 -20.16 2.88
CA SER A 134 1.39 -19.39 3.84
C SER A 134 2.19 -18.21 3.26
N SER A 135 2.51 -18.17 1.96
CA SER A 135 3.30 -17.08 1.35
C SER A 135 2.48 -16.12 0.48
N CYS A 136 1.29 -16.53 0.03
CA CYS A 136 0.53 -15.81 -0.99
C CYS A 136 -0.02 -14.45 -0.53
N PRO A 137 -0.66 -14.33 0.66
CA PRO A 137 -1.11 -13.03 1.15
C PRO A 137 0.03 -12.02 1.30
N TYR A 138 1.22 -12.46 1.73
CA TYR A 138 2.37 -11.57 1.86
C TYR A 138 2.79 -11.00 0.51
N ALA A 139 2.97 -11.85 -0.49
CA ALA A 139 3.36 -11.40 -1.83
C ALA A 139 2.32 -10.42 -2.40
N ASP A 140 1.03 -10.71 -2.26
CA ASP A 140 -0.05 -9.85 -2.78
C ASP A 140 -0.12 -8.50 -2.04
N PHE A 141 0.04 -8.49 -0.72
CA PHE A 141 -0.06 -7.27 0.10
C PHE A 141 1.15 -6.36 -0.09
N PHE A 142 2.35 -6.94 -0.14
CA PHE A 142 3.57 -6.18 -0.41
C PHE A 142 3.68 -5.74 -1.88
N ALA A 143 3.21 -6.54 -2.84
CA ALA A 143 3.13 -6.12 -4.24
C ALA A 143 2.30 -4.85 -4.39
N ALA A 144 1.08 -4.83 -3.84
CA ALA A 144 0.20 -3.66 -3.91
C ALA A 144 0.88 -2.39 -3.35
N ALA A 145 1.55 -2.49 -2.19
CA ALA A 145 2.24 -1.36 -1.58
C ALA A 145 3.42 -0.88 -2.43
N LEU A 146 4.27 -1.80 -2.89
CA LEU A 146 5.48 -1.50 -3.66
C LEU A 146 5.20 -1.09 -5.11
N LEU A 147 4.03 -1.42 -5.65
CA LEU A 147 3.60 -0.98 -6.97
C LEU A 147 2.96 0.41 -6.92
N THR A 148 2.01 0.63 -6.01
CA THR A 148 1.20 1.86 -6.01
C THR A 148 1.92 3.05 -5.38
N GLY A 149 2.60 2.84 -4.26
CA GLY A 149 3.26 3.90 -3.50
C GLY A 149 4.46 4.55 -4.23
N PRO A 150 5.49 3.77 -4.60
CA PRO A 150 6.63 4.28 -5.37
C PRO A 150 6.24 4.91 -6.70
N PHE A 151 5.20 4.39 -7.37
CA PHE A 151 4.71 4.99 -8.60
C PHE A 151 4.10 6.39 -8.36
N LEU A 152 3.25 6.53 -7.33
CA LEU A 152 2.74 7.84 -6.91
C LEU A 152 3.86 8.82 -6.57
N VAL A 153 4.86 8.38 -5.80
CA VAL A 153 6.02 9.23 -5.47
C VAL A 153 6.81 9.61 -6.72
N GLY A 154 6.99 8.67 -7.66
CA GLY A 154 7.65 8.92 -8.94
C GLY A 154 6.95 9.98 -9.78
N CYS A 155 5.62 10.11 -9.68
CA CYS A 155 4.89 11.17 -10.36
C CYS A 155 5.31 12.57 -9.89
N TRP A 156 5.75 12.74 -8.63
CA TRP A 156 6.24 14.02 -8.10
C TRP A 156 7.76 14.18 -8.16
N ARG A 157 8.51 13.07 -8.13
CA ARG A 157 9.99 13.06 -8.01
C ARG A 157 10.68 12.56 -9.29
N HIS A 158 10.03 12.69 -10.45
CA HIS A 158 10.56 12.18 -11.73
C HIS A 158 11.77 12.96 -12.27
N ASP A 159 12.05 14.14 -11.72
CA ASP A 159 13.15 15.00 -12.19
C ASP A 159 14.51 14.61 -11.59
N ASP A 160 14.54 13.90 -10.46
CA ASP A 160 15.79 13.56 -9.78
C ASP A 160 16.24 12.11 -10.01
N PRO A 161 17.43 11.87 -10.61
CA PRO A 161 17.93 10.53 -10.88
C PRO A 161 18.19 9.66 -9.63
N SER A 162 18.53 10.27 -8.48
CA SER A 162 18.79 9.56 -7.23
C SER A 162 17.50 9.04 -6.61
N ASP A 163 16.44 9.85 -6.63
CA ASP A 163 15.09 9.46 -6.21
C ASP A 163 14.57 8.33 -7.12
N LEU A 164 14.67 8.51 -8.44
CA LEU A 164 14.25 7.51 -9.41
C LEU A 164 14.95 6.16 -9.22
N ARG A 165 16.24 6.14 -8.85
CA ARG A 165 16.94 4.87 -8.58
C ARG A 165 16.25 4.06 -7.48
N ILE A 166 15.89 4.73 -6.38
CA ILE A 166 15.22 4.10 -5.23
C ILE A 166 13.83 3.63 -5.64
N LEU A 167 13.06 4.49 -6.30
CA LEU A 167 11.69 4.19 -6.71
C LEU A 167 11.61 3.04 -7.72
N ARG A 168 12.57 2.95 -8.65
CA ARG A 168 12.70 1.83 -9.60
C ARG A 168 12.93 0.51 -8.89
N VAL A 169 13.77 0.47 -7.87
CA VAL A 169 14.04 -0.76 -7.09
C VAL A 169 12.78 -1.20 -6.35
N LEU A 170 12.10 -0.28 -5.66
CA LEU A 170 10.86 -0.60 -4.95
C LEU A 170 9.76 -1.08 -5.91
N PHE A 171 9.54 -0.35 -7.00
CA PHE A 171 8.55 -0.70 -8.01
C PHE A 171 8.87 -2.03 -8.70
N GLY A 172 10.14 -2.27 -9.05
CA GLY A 172 10.61 -3.52 -9.62
C GLY A 172 10.39 -4.71 -8.68
N LEU A 173 10.67 -4.56 -7.38
CA LEU A 173 10.38 -5.58 -6.38
C LEU A 173 8.87 -5.86 -6.29
N GLY A 174 8.04 -4.81 -6.31
CA GLY A 174 6.58 -4.94 -6.37
C GLY A 174 6.10 -5.71 -7.59
N ALA A 175 6.69 -5.42 -8.77
CA ALA A 175 6.36 -6.13 -10.02
C ALA A 175 6.75 -7.60 -9.97
N VAL A 176 7.91 -7.94 -9.40
CA VAL A 176 8.33 -9.33 -9.18
C VAL A 176 7.33 -10.05 -8.28
N LEU A 177 6.96 -9.46 -7.13
CA LEU A 177 5.99 -10.06 -6.22
C LEU A 177 4.61 -10.25 -6.88
N PHE A 178 4.17 -9.27 -7.69
CA PHE A 178 2.93 -9.36 -8.44
C PHE A 178 2.95 -10.52 -9.45
N ILE A 179 4.03 -10.66 -10.22
CA ILE A 179 4.19 -11.74 -11.21
C ILE A 179 4.23 -13.11 -10.52
N LEU A 180 4.98 -13.25 -9.42
CA LEU A 180 5.04 -14.48 -8.64
C LEU A 180 3.65 -14.89 -8.11
N ASN A 181 2.78 -13.91 -7.88
CA ASN A 181 1.40 -14.13 -7.44
C ASN A 181 0.37 -14.22 -8.59
N ALA A 182 0.77 -13.97 -9.84
CA ALA A 182 -0.16 -13.99 -10.97
C ALA A 182 -0.76 -15.41 -11.20
N GLY A 183 0.06 -16.45 -11.02
CA GLY A 183 -0.39 -17.85 -11.14
C GLY A 183 -1.45 -18.25 -10.12
N PHE A 184 -1.54 -17.55 -8.99
CA PHE A 184 -2.55 -17.81 -7.96
C PHE A 184 -3.95 -17.34 -8.36
N PHE A 185 -4.05 -16.17 -9.00
CA PHE A 185 -5.34 -15.60 -9.45
C PHE A 185 -5.80 -16.13 -10.82
N GLY A 186 -4.92 -16.77 -11.60
CA GLY A 186 -5.20 -17.23 -12.96
C GLY A 186 -5.83 -18.62 -13.11
N GLY A 187 -5.90 -19.44 -12.06
CA GLY A 187 -6.23 -20.87 -12.17
C GLY A 187 -7.66 -21.32 -11.82
N GLY A 188 -8.71 -20.49 -11.99
CA GLY A 188 -10.07 -20.88 -11.56
C GLY A 188 -11.25 -20.24 -12.30
N VAL A 189 -12.48 -20.67 -11.94
CA VAL A 189 -13.81 -20.39 -12.54
C VAL A 189 -14.17 -18.90 -12.77
N ARG A 190 -13.33 -17.95 -12.36
CA ARG A 190 -13.54 -16.50 -12.48
C ARG A 190 -12.58 -15.85 -13.50
N GLU A 191 -12.29 -16.54 -14.61
CA GLU A 191 -11.35 -16.10 -15.63
C GLU A 191 -11.58 -14.64 -16.11
N PRO A 192 -12.81 -14.16 -16.36
CA PRO A 192 -12.99 -12.79 -16.85
C PRO A 192 -12.54 -11.70 -15.86
N ILE A 193 -12.76 -11.92 -14.55
CA ILE A 193 -12.37 -10.97 -13.50
C ILE A 193 -10.84 -11.01 -13.30
N ALA A 194 -10.25 -12.20 -13.36
CA ALA A 194 -8.80 -12.36 -13.33
C ALA A 194 -8.14 -11.63 -14.52
N VAL A 195 -8.69 -11.80 -15.73
CA VAL A 195 -8.23 -11.10 -16.94
C VAL A 195 -8.34 -9.59 -16.75
N ALA A 196 -9.47 -9.08 -16.24
CA ALA A 196 -9.64 -7.65 -15.96
C ALA A 196 -8.57 -7.12 -14.98
N ARG A 197 -8.29 -7.85 -13.89
CA ARG A 197 -7.19 -7.52 -12.96
C ARG A 197 -5.87 -7.37 -13.72
N PHE A 198 -5.47 -8.40 -14.48
CA PHE A 198 -4.17 -8.41 -15.14
C PHE A 198 -4.05 -7.35 -16.23
N LEU A 199 -5.13 -7.07 -16.98
CA LEU A 199 -5.15 -6.01 -17.97
C LEU A 199 -4.98 -4.63 -17.33
N LEU A 200 -5.74 -4.33 -16.28
CA LEU A 200 -5.65 -3.06 -15.56
C LEU A 200 -4.27 -2.88 -14.91
N ALA A 201 -3.77 -3.92 -14.23
CA ALA A 201 -2.45 -3.90 -13.63
C ALA A 201 -1.34 -3.76 -14.68
N ALA A 202 -1.42 -4.46 -15.81
CA ALA A 202 -0.44 -4.35 -16.89
C ALA A 202 -0.40 -2.94 -17.48
N LEU A 203 -1.55 -2.31 -17.75
CA LEU A 203 -1.59 -0.93 -18.23
C LEU A 203 -1.00 0.05 -17.20
N GLY A 204 -1.32 -0.14 -15.92
CA GLY A 204 -0.71 0.61 -14.82
C GLY A 204 0.81 0.42 -14.72
N LEU A 205 1.29 -0.82 -14.89
CA LEU A 205 2.71 -1.16 -14.90
C LEU A 205 3.45 -0.52 -16.08
N VAL A 206 2.85 -0.48 -17.28
CA VAL A 206 3.43 0.21 -18.45
C VAL A 206 3.55 1.71 -18.18
N ALA A 207 2.51 2.33 -17.60
CA ALA A 207 2.57 3.74 -17.25
C ALA A 207 3.63 4.02 -16.16
N GLY A 208 3.69 3.18 -15.12
CA GLY A 208 4.71 3.25 -14.08
C GLY A 208 6.13 3.07 -14.63
N PHE A 209 6.30 2.14 -15.57
CA PHE A 209 7.57 1.95 -16.25
C PHE A 209 7.96 3.20 -17.04
N ARG A 210 7.04 3.82 -17.78
CA ARG A 210 7.32 5.07 -18.49
C ARG A 210 7.73 6.19 -17.56
N VAL A 211 7.01 6.40 -16.45
CA VAL A 211 7.34 7.45 -15.48
C VAL A 211 8.69 7.20 -14.82
N LEU A 212 8.94 5.97 -14.37
CA LEU A 212 10.12 5.67 -13.57
C LEU A 212 11.38 5.49 -14.44
N PHE A 213 11.28 4.88 -15.61
CA PHE A 213 12.43 4.50 -16.46
C PHE A 213 12.55 5.35 -17.73
N GLY A 214 11.43 5.86 -18.26
CA GLY A 214 11.39 6.62 -19.52
C GLY A 214 11.55 8.13 -19.39
N GLY A 215 11.53 8.68 -18.16
CA GLY A 215 11.62 10.12 -17.91
C GLY A 215 10.24 10.80 -17.81
N ALA A 216 10.19 12.11 -18.08
CA ALA A 216 8.97 12.89 -17.94
C ALA A 216 7.82 12.31 -18.80
N SER A 217 6.74 11.90 -18.13
CA SER A 217 5.50 11.50 -18.79
C SER A 217 4.50 12.65 -18.78
N LEU A 218 3.58 12.66 -19.74
CA LEU A 218 2.43 13.58 -19.67
C LEU A 218 1.67 13.36 -18.35
N PRO A 219 1.38 14.42 -17.57
CA PRO A 219 0.72 14.28 -16.26
C PRO A 219 -0.58 13.47 -16.30
N GLY A 220 -1.34 13.58 -17.40
CA GLY A 220 -2.56 12.79 -17.61
C GLY A 220 -2.30 11.30 -17.76
N VAL A 221 -1.18 10.90 -18.38
CA VAL A 221 -0.78 9.49 -18.54
C VAL A 221 -0.30 8.91 -17.22
N ALA A 222 0.49 9.67 -16.44
CA ALA A 222 0.88 9.28 -15.10
C ALA A 222 -0.34 9.07 -14.19
N ALA A 223 -1.25 10.04 -14.14
CA ALA A 223 -2.45 9.97 -13.33
C ALA A 223 -3.35 8.80 -13.73
N ALA A 224 -3.62 8.62 -15.03
CA ALA A 224 -4.38 7.49 -15.53
C ALA A 224 -3.71 6.15 -15.18
N GLY A 225 -2.37 6.07 -15.31
CA GLY A 225 -1.60 4.89 -14.93
C GLY A 225 -1.76 4.51 -13.47
N VAL A 226 -1.66 5.48 -12.56
CA VAL A 226 -1.87 5.25 -11.12
C VAL A 226 -3.28 4.73 -10.86
N VAL A 227 -4.29 5.35 -11.47
CA VAL A 227 -5.69 4.92 -11.31
C VAL A 227 -5.87 3.48 -11.81
N LEU A 228 -5.35 3.15 -12.99
CA LEU A 228 -5.43 1.80 -13.55
C LEU A 228 -4.75 0.77 -12.66
N LEU A 229 -3.58 1.10 -12.11
CA LEU A 229 -2.86 0.22 -11.20
C LEU A 229 -3.65 -0.02 -9.90
N VAL A 230 -4.18 1.04 -9.28
CA VAL A 230 -5.00 0.96 -8.06
C VAL A 230 -6.29 0.17 -8.33
N LEU A 231 -6.93 0.35 -9.50
CA LEU A 231 -8.10 -0.43 -9.89
C LEU A 231 -7.75 -1.90 -10.11
N GLY A 232 -6.62 -2.20 -10.76
CA GLY A 232 -6.12 -3.57 -10.93
C GLY A 232 -5.90 -4.26 -9.58
N GLU A 233 -5.19 -3.60 -8.66
CA GLU A 233 -5.02 -4.10 -7.29
C GLU A 233 -6.35 -4.22 -6.54
N GLY A 234 -7.29 -3.29 -6.76
CA GLY A 234 -8.64 -3.35 -6.20
C GLY A 234 -9.46 -4.56 -6.68
N VAL A 235 -9.44 -4.86 -7.98
CA VAL A 235 -10.03 -6.10 -8.51
C VAL A 235 -9.34 -7.31 -7.88
N GLY A 236 -8.02 -7.24 -7.69
CA GLY A 236 -7.26 -8.27 -6.98
C GLY A 236 -7.71 -8.51 -5.54
N ARG A 237 -7.95 -7.44 -4.79
CA ARG A 237 -8.48 -7.47 -3.42
C ARG A 237 -9.90 -8.03 -3.37
N TYR A 238 -10.75 -7.63 -4.32
CA TYR A 238 -12.09 -8.20 -4.46
C TYR A 238 -12.03 -9.71 -4.70
N MET A 239 -11.17 -10.15 -5.62
CA MET A 239 -10.95 -11.57 -5.85
C MET A 239 -10.49 -12.23 -4.56
N PHE A 240 -9.51 -11.68 -3.85
CA PHE A 240 -8.93 -12.23 -2.63
C PHE A 240 -9.96 -12.47 -1.51
N PHE A 241 -10.89 -11.53 -1.28
CA PHE A 241 -11.89 -11.62 -0.21
C PHE A 241 -13.13 -12.44 -0.56
N THR A 242 -13.36 -12.73 -1.84
CA THR A 242 -14.53 -13.49 -2.32
C THR A 242 -14.20 -14.96 -2.65
N LEU A 243 -13.04 -15.45 -2.21
CA LEU A 243 -12.53 -16.81 -2.44
C LEU A 243 -13.18 -17.87 -1.55
#